data_AF-A0A6L7KHN3-F1
#
_entry.id   AF-A0A6L7KHN3-F1
#
_cell.length_a   1.000
_cell.length_b   1.000
_cell.length_c   1.000
_cell.angle_alpha   90.00
_cell.angle_beta   90.00
_cell.angle_gamma   90.00
#
_symmetry.space_group_name_H-M   'P 1'
#
loop_
_entity.id
_entity.type
_entity.pdbx_description
1 polymer ?
#
loop_
_entity_poly.entity_id
_entity_poly.type
_entity_poly.pdbx_seq_one_letter_code
_entity_poly.pdbx_strand_id
1 'polypeptide(L)'
;MGSQLALLRERVAGEGDELVAEYTDEGRSGARLDRPGLDALRDAAEAGILEGVWCLSADRLARMYAYQAIILDELSRHGVTVRFHDTPHLEDDPQAPC
;
A
#
# COMPACT_ATOMS: atom_id res chain seq x y z
N MET A 1 5.33 -22.41 -1.23
CA MET A 1 4.30 -21.42 -1.61
C MET A 1 4.26 -20.37 -0.51
N GLY A 2 4.94 -19.23 -0.68
CA GLY A 2 4.91 -18.15 0.30
C GLY A 2 3.62 -17.36 0.19
N SER A 3 2.94 -17.09 1.31
CA SER A 3 1.76 -16.23 1.31
C SER A 3 2.17 -14.80 0.94
N GLN A 4 1.26 -14.02 0.34
CA GLN A 4 1.55 -12.65 -0.09
C GLN A 4 2.00 -11.76 1.09
N LEU A 5 1.50 -12.07 2.30
CA LEU A 5 1.94 -11.46 3.56
C LEU A 5 3.40 -11.75 3.91
N ALA A 6 3.89 -12.97 3.68
CA ALA A 6 5.29 -13.31 3.98
C ALA A 6 6.25 -12.46 3.14
N LEU A 7 5.94 -12.25 1.86
CA LEU A 7 6.71 -11.37 0.96
C LEU A 7 6.72 -9.92 1.44
N LEU A 8 5.58 -9.40 1.89
CA LEU A 8 5.50 -8.04 2.44
C LEU A 8 6.31 -7.92 3.73
N ARG A 9 6.20 -8.89 4.65
CA ARG A 9 6.95 -8.90 5.91
C ARG A 9 8.47 -8.89 5.70
N GLU A 10 8.97 -9.73 4.79
CA GLU A 10 10.40 -9.73 4.45
C GLU A 10 10.85 -8.39 3.87
N ARG A 11 9.99 -7.70 3.10
CA ARG A 11 10.31 -6.42 2.50
C ARG A 11 10.32 -5.28 3.51
N VAL A 12 9.33 -5.24 4.40
CA VAL A 12 9.26 -4.31 5.55
C VAL A 12 10.52 -4.46 6.40
N ALA A 13 10.86 -5.69 6.78
CA ALA A 13 12.09 -5.98 7.52
C ALA A 13 13.37 -5.62 6.73
N GLY A 14 13.34 -5.74 5.40
CA GLY A 14 14.45 -5.41 4.51
C GLY A 14 14.71 -3.91 4.32
N GLU A 15 13.66 -3.07 4.35
CA GLU A 15 13.81 -1.60 4.36
C GLU A 15 14.11 -1.04 5.77
N GLY A 16 13.99 -1.87 6.81
CA GLY A 16 14.19 -1.44 8.20
C GLY A 16 12.95 -0.78 8.81
N ASP A 17 11.80 -0.94 8.18
CA ASP A 17 10.50 -0.51 8.69
C ASP A 17 9.99 -1.49 9.76
N GLU A 18 9.21 -0.99 10.73
CA GLU A 18 8.51 -1.83 11.71
C GLU A 18 7.10 -2.17 11.23
N LEU A 19 6.73 -3.46 11.31
CA LEU A 19 5.39 -3.89 10.99
C LEU A 19 4.43 -3.54 12.14
N VAL A 20 3.70 -2.43 11.99
CA VAL A 20 2.74 -1.96 13.01
C VAL A 20 1.39 -2.69 12.90
N ALA A 21 0.91 -2.93 11.68
CA ALA A 21 -0.37 -3.58 11.44
C ALA A 21 -0.43 -4.27 10.07
N GLU A 22 -1.26 -5.31 9.96
CA GLU A 22 -1.50 -6.05 8.73
C GLU A 22 -2.98 -5.95 8.34
N TYR A 23 -3.26 -5.24 7.25
CA TYR A 23 -4.62 -5.07 6.73
C TYR A 23 -4.85 -6.05 5.58
N THR A 24 -5.72 -7.04 5.79
CA THR A 24 -6.03 -8.06 4.77
C THR A 24 -7.52 -8.05 4.43
N ASP A 25 -7.84 -7.77 3.17
CA ASP A 25 -9.20 -7.89 2.63
C ASP A 25 -9.39 -9.27 1.98
N GLU A 26 -9.45 -10.34 2.78
CA GLU A 26 -9.72 -11.68 2.24
C GLU A 26 -11.12 -11.75 1.61
N GLY A 27 -11.18 -12.00 0.30
CA GLY A 27 -12.43 -12.26 -0.43
C GLY A 27 -13.23 -11.02 -0.86
N ARG A 28 -12.71 -9.79 -0.72
CA ARG A 28 -13.37 -8.58 -1.21
C ARG A 28 -12.60 -7.99 -2.40
N SER A 29 -13.26 -7.93 -3.56
CA SER A 29 -12.72 -7.28 -4.75
C SER A 29 -12.49 -5.79 -4.48
N GLY A 30 -11.32 -5.25 -4.89
CA GLY A 30 -10.96 -3.81 -4.83
C GLY A 30 -11.84 -2.88 -5.68
N ALA A 31 -13.04 -3.32 -6.04
CA ALA A 31 -14.09 -2.57 -6.72
C ALA A 31 -14.92 -1.71 -5.76
N ARG A 32 -14.73 -1.83 -4.43
CA ARG A 32 -15.45 -1.06 -3.41
C ARG A 32 -14.47 -0.46 -2.40
N LEU A 33 -14.77 0.78 -2.00
CA LEU A 33 -14.06 1.51 -0.95
C LEU A 33 -14.49 1.09 0.47
N ASP A 34 -15.71 0.57 0.60
CA ASP A 34 -16.27 0.11 1.87
C ASP A 34 -15.71 -1.28 2.20
N ARG A 35 -14.53 -1.29 2.83
CA ARG A 35 -13.86 -2.50 3.28
C ARG A 35 -13.09 -2.25 4.57
N PRO A 36 -13.19 -3.17 5.54
CA PRO A 36 -12.66 -2.96 6.89
C PRO A 36 -11.14 -2.83 6.90
N GLY A 37 -10.42 -3.45 5.94
CA GLY A 37 -8.97 -3.30 5.85
C GLY A 37 -8.56 -1.87 5.45
N LEU A 38 -9.26 -1.26 4.48
CA LEU A 38 -8.99 0.11 4.05
C LEU A 38 -9.45 1.13 5.09
N ASP A 39 -10.58 0.88 5.74
CA ASP A 39 -11.11 1.75 6.79
C ASP A 39 -10.16 1.81 8.00
N ALA A 40 -9.69 0.65 8.48
CA ALA A 40 -8.72 0.58 9.57
C ALA A 40 -7.36 1.20 9.20
N LEU A 41 -6.94 1.09 7.94
CA LEU A 41 -5.72 1.75 7.45
C LEU A 41 -5.84 3.27 7.46
N ARG A 42 -7.02 3.81 7.10
CA ARG A 42 -7.29 5.24 7.15
C ARG A 42 -7.37 5.75 8.59
N ASP A 43 -8.03 5.00 9.47
CA ASP A 43 -8.11 5.32 10.90
C ASP A 43 -6.71 5.38 11.54
N ALA A 44 -5.86 4.40 11.23
CA ALA A 44 -4.48 4.38 11.72
C ALA A 44 -3.60 5.49 11.13
N ALA A 45 -3.83 5.88 9.88
CA ALA A 45 -3.19 7.05 9.27
C ALA A 45 -3.63 8.36 9.95
N GLU A 46 -4.93 8.52 10.20
CA GLU A 46 -5.47 9.69 10.92
C GLU A 46 -4.92 9.77 12.35
N ALA A 47 -4.81 8.62 13.03
CA ALA A 47 -4.26 8.52 14.36
C ALA A 47 -2.72 8.71 14.42
N GLY A 48 -2.03 8.77 13.27
CA GLY A 48 -0.57 8.88 13.19
C GLY A 48 0.17 7.65 13.72
N ILE A 49 -0.47 6.48 13.67
CA ILE A 49 0.09 5.20 14.14
C ILE A 49 1.09 4.63 13.13
N LEU A 50 0.96 5.03 11.86
CA LEU A 50 1.81 4.57 10.77
C LEU A 50 2.28 5.76 9.94
N GLU A 51 3.50 5.67 9.42
CA GLU A 51 4.11 6.68 8.54
C GLU A 51 4.22 6.16 7.08
N GLY A 52 4.04 4.86 6.90
CA GLY A 52 4.15 4.20 5.60
C GLY A 52 3.25 2.96 5.49
N VAL A 53 2.80 2.68 4.26
CA VAL A 53 1.96 1.53 3.93
C VAL A 53 2.60 0.77 2.78
N TRP A 54 2.76 -0.54 2.96
CA TRP A 54 3.13 -1.44 1.88
C TRP A 54 1.91 -2.14 1.28
N CYS A 55 1.63 -1.85 0.02
CA CYS A 55 0.61 -2.52 -0.78
C CYS A 55 1.25 -3.47 -1.78
N LEU A 56 0.59 -4.58 -2.10
CA LEU A 56 1.07 -5.47 -3.17
C LEU A 56 1.00 -4.79 -4.54
N SER A 57 -0.12 -4.15 -4.88
CA SER A 57 -0.30 -3.48 -6.17
C SER A 57 -1.38 -2.40 -6.05
N ALA A 58 -1.30 -1.37 -6.88
CA ALA A 58 -2.30 -0.30 -6.92
C ALA A 58 -3.73 -0.81 -7.23
N ASP A 59 -3.88 -1.83 -8.08
CA ASP A 59 -5.18 -2.50 -8.36
C ASP A 59 -5.82 -3.09 -7.08
N ARG A 60 -5.00 -3.57 -6.14
CA ARG A 60 -5.49 -4.09 -4.85
C ARG A 60 -5.90 -2.99 -3.89
N LEU A 61 -5.36 -1.78 -4.06
CA LEU A 61 -5.75 -0.60 -3.29
C LEU A 61 -7.08 -0.01 -3.81
N ALA A 62 -7.24 0.07 -5.13
CA ALA A 62 -8.53 0.30 -5.75
C ALA A 62 -8.43 -0.02 -7.23
N ARG A 63 -9.46 -0.64 -7.81
CA ARG A 63 -9.47 -0.93 -9.25
C ARG A 63 -9.74 0.31 -10.11
N MET A 64 -10.31 1.36 -9.53
CA MET A 64 -10.58 2.63 -10.20
C MET A 64 -9.51 3.66 -9.87
N TYR A 65 -8.86 4.23 -10.89
CA TYR A 65 -7.81 5.25 -10.72
C TYR A 65 -8.26 6.46 -9.91
N ALA A 66 -9.50 6.93 -10.10
CA ALA A 66 -10.05 8.05 -9.33
C ALA A 66 -10.04 7.75 -7.82
N TYR A 67 -10.36 6.52 -7.43
CA TYR A 67 -10.33 6.09 -6.03
C TYR A 67 -8.91 5.91 -5.51
N GLN A 68 -7.99 5.38 -6.34
CA GLN A 68 -6.58 5.30 -5.95
C GLN A 68 -6.02 6.69 -5.64
N ALA A 69 -6.26 7.67 -6.53
CA ALA A 69 -5.78 9.04 -6.35
C ALA A 69 -6.33 9.68 -5.07
N ILE A 70 -7.62 9.47 -4.76
CA ILE A 70 -8.24 9.97 -3.53
C ILE A 70 -7.59 9.34 -2.29
N ILE A 71 -7.44 8.01 -2.25
CA ILE A 71 -6.83 7.31 -1.11
C ILE A 71 -5.38 7.78 -0.91
N LEU A 72 -4.60 7.87 -1.99
CA LEU A 72 -3.21 8.30 -1.93
C LEU A 72 -3.08 9.74 -1.44
N ASP A 73 -3.95 10.64 -1.92
CA ASP A 73 -3.98 12.04 -1.48
C ASP A 73 -4.39 12.16 -0.01
N GLU A 74 -5.41 11.41 0.44
CA GLU A 74 -5.81 11.35 1.84
C GLU A 74 -4.65 10.89 2.74
N LEU A 75 -4.03 9.76 2.40
CA LEU A 75 -2.90 9.22 3.18
C LEU A 75 -1.71 10.19 3.20
N SER A 76 -1.38 10.79 2.05
CA SER A 76 -0.31 11.78 1.95
C SER A 76 -0.56 13.03 2.82
N ARG A 77 -1.82 13.48 2.94
CA ARG A 77 -2.18 14.59 3.86
C ARG A 77 -1.96 14.23 5.32
N HIS A 78 -2.03 12.96 5.68
CA HIS A 78 -1.70 12.45 7.01
C HIS A 78 -0.20 12.15 7.19
N GLY A 79 0.64 12.44 6.19
CA GLY A 79 2.07 12.12 6.22
C GLY A 79 2.39 10.65 5.93
N VAL A 80 1.41 9.88 5.44
CA VAL A 80 1.56 8.45 5.17
C VAL A 80 2.00 8.20 3.74
N THR A 81 3.14 7.53 3.58
CA THR A 81 3.69 7.17 2.27
C THR A 81 3.24 5.77 1.84
N VAL A 82 2.57 5.64 0.69
CA VAL A 82 2.15 4.33 0.16
C VAL A 82 3.17 3.81 -0.85
N ARG A 83 3.70 2.61 -0.60
CA ARG A 83 4.64 1.89 -1.47
C ARG A 83 3.99 0.65 -2.05
N PHE A 84 4.30 0.34 -3.32
CA PHE A 84 3.75 -0.81 -4.02
C PHE A 84 4.84 -1.84 -4.32
N HIS A 85 4.55 -3.13 -4.14
CA HIS A 85 5.48 -4.21 -4.45
C HIS A 85 5.60 -4.48 -5.96
N ASP A 86 4.46 -4.51 -6.67
CA ASP A 86 4.37 -4.90 -8.08
C ASP A 86 4.61 -3.72 -9.04
N THR A 87 4.60 -2.48 -8.53
CA THR A 87 4.92 -1.32 -9.34
C THR A 87 6.43 -1.16 -9.34
N PRO A 88 7.11 -1.22 -10.51
CA PRO A 88 8.51 -0.83 -10.57
C PRO A 88 8.59 0.60 -10.05
N HIS A 89 9.46 0.81 -9.07
CA HIS A 89 9.82 2.14 -8.59
C HIS A 89 10.16 2.96 -9.84
N LEU A 90 9.41 4.01 -10.13
CA LEU A 90 9.62 4.84 -11.33
C LEU A 90 10.94 5.64 -11.26
N GLU A 91 11.85 5.30 -10.35
CA GLU A 91 13.20 5.85 -10.23
C GLU A 91 14.30 4.83 -10.58
N ASP A 92 13.97 3.71 -11.21
CA ASP A 92 14.95 2.92 -11.97
C ASP A 92 14.48 2.85 -13.43
N ASP A 93 14.68 3.96 -14.15
CA ASP A 93 14.67 3.98 -15.61
C ASP A 93 16.13 3.89 -16.09
N PRO A 94 16.66 2.68 -16.36
CA PRO A 94 17.92 2.53 -17.05
C PRO A 94 17.70 2.54 -18.58
N GLN A 95 16.84 3.42 -19.12
CA GLN A 95 16.85 3.70 -20.56
C GLN A 95 17.78 4.88 -20.86
N ALA A 96 19.08 4.68 -20.59
CA ALA A 96 20.09 5.39 -21.35
C ALA A 96 20.00 4.92 -22.82
N PRO A 97 19.88 5.82 -23.80
CA PRO A 97 19.76 5.45 -25.20
C PRO A 97 21.07 4.81 -25.70
N CYS A 98 20.92 3.77 -26.52
CA CYS A 98 22.01 3.15 -27.28
C CYS A 98 22.59 4.10 -28.33
#